data_AF-A0A953W3P7-F1
#
_entry.id   AF-A0A953W3P7-F1
#
_cell.length_a   1.000
_cell.length_b   1.000
_cell.length_c   1.000
_cell.angle_alpha   90.00
_cell.angle_beta   90.00
_cell.angle_gamma   90.00
#
_symmetry.space_group_name_H-M   'P 1'
#
loop_
_entity.id
_entity.type
_entity.pdbx_description
1 polymer ?
#
loop_
_entity_poly.entity_id
_entity_poly.type
_entity_poly.pdbx_seq_one_letter_code
_entity_poly.pdbx_strand_id
1 'polypeptide(L)'
;SMGGWISLLASRARPERVAALLLIAPAADFTERLMWPGFSSEQRAELLAEGRLELPSAYAPEPTVITREMIEDGRRNLVMDAPFPFEGAVRILAGAADPDVPLKHVLALLPVLQSKDVMLHRVPDGDHRLSRPQDLRQLLALASELRLRLAC
;
A
#
# COMPACT_ATOMS: atom_id res chain seq x y z
N SER A 1 -1.03 1.79 3.74
CA SER A 1 -1.74 2.56 2.72
C SER A 1 -0.79 2.97 1.59
N MET A 2 -0.98 4.15 0.98
CA MET A 2 -0.15 4.72 -0.10
C MET A 2 1.35 4.72 0.20
N GLY A 3 1.77 5.02 1.43
CA GLY A 3 3.17 4.97 1.84
C GLY A 3 3.84 3.60 1.61
N GLY A 4 3.06 2.50 1.66
CA GLY A 4 3.59 1.17 1.33
C GLY A 4 3.95 1.03 -0.14
N TRP A 5 3.18 1.62 -1.05
CA TRP A 5 3.50 1.65 -2.48
C TRP A 5 4.70 2.53 -2.76
N ILE A 6 4.75 3.72 -2.16
CA ILE A 6 5.89 4.64 -2.30
C ILE A 6 7.17 3.99 -1.77
N SER A 7 7.12 3.25 -0.66
CA SER A 7 8.29 2.53 -0.14
C SER A 7 8.81 1.45 -1.10
N LEU A 8 7.93 0.77 -1.84
CA LEU A 8 8.34 -0.12 -2.92
C LEU A 8 9.00 0.67 -4.06
N LEU A 9 8.39 1.77 -4.51
CA LEU A 9 9.01 2.62 -5.54
C LEU A 9 10.39 3.13 -5.12
N ALA A 10 10.53 3.55 -3.86
CA ALA A 10 11.78 4.00 -3.29
C ALA A 10 12.84 2.89 -3.22
N SER A 11 12.46 1.66 -2.82
CA SER A 11 13.39 0.53 -2.78
C SER A 11 13.86 0.10 -4.17
N ARG A 12 12.98 0.16 -5.18
CA ARG A 12 13.35 -0.08 -6.58
C ARG A 12 14.28 1.01 -7.12
N ALA A 13 14.06 2.26 -6.73
CA ALA A 13 14.85 3.39 -7.21
C ALA A 13 16.22 3.50 -6.52
N ARG A 14 16.38 2.96 -5.31
CA ARG A 14 17.59 3.04 -4.47
C ARG A 14 17.87 1.69 -3.77
N PRO A 15 18.07 0.59 -4.52
CA PRO A 15 18.19 -0.74 -3.95
C PRO A 15 19.35 -0.87 -2.96
N GLU A 16 20.43 -0.10 -3.14
CA GLU A 16 21.59 -0.05 -2.26
C GLU A 16 21.36 0.70 -0.94
N ARG A 17 20.23 1.41 -0.81
CA ARG A 17 19.89 2.23 0.37
C ARG A 17 18.80 1.62 1.23
N VAL A 18 18.05 0.65 0.72
CA VAL A 18 16.90 0.05 1.42
C VAL A 18 17.18 -1.41 1.72
N ALA A 19 17.50 -1.70 2.99
CA ALA A 19 17.84 -3.06 3.41
C ALA A 19 16.63 -3.92 3.84
N ALA A 20 15.53 -3.28 4.24
CA ALA A 20 14.30 -3.95 4.67
C ALA A 20 13.07 -3.06 4.51
N LEU A 21 11.88 -3.67 4.49
CA LEU A 21 10.59 -2.99 4.38
C LEU A 21 9.64 -3.44 5.49
N LEU A 22 9.01 -2.47 6.16
CA LEU A 22 7.86 -2.67 7.04
C LEU A 22 6.66 -1.92 6.43
N LEU A 23 5.68 -2.67 5.95
CA LEU A 23 4.54 -2.16 5.20
C LEU A 23 3.27 -2.32 6.03
N ILE A 24 2.52 -1.24 6.24
CA ILE A 24 1.24 -1.25 6.98
C ILE A 24 0.12 -1.06 5.96
N ALA A 25 -0.80 -2.01 5.85
CA ALA A 25 -1.91 -2.03 4.90
C ALA A 25 -1.50 -1.54 3.48
N PRO A 26 -0.46 -2.11 2.85
CA PRO A 26 0.14 -1.55 1.64
C PRO A 26 -0.87 -1.49 0.49
N ALA A 27 -1.07 -0.28 -0.04
CA ALA A 27 -1.99 -0.02 -1.15
C ALA A 27 -1.21 0.03 -2.48
N ALA A 28 -0.42 -1.02 -2.77
CA ALA A 28 0.34 -1.08 -4.02
C ALA A 28 -0.60 -0.93 -5.22
N ASP A 29 -0.27 -0.06 -6.17
CA ASP A 29 -1.05 0.18 -7.40
C ASP A 29 -2.52 0.58 -7.16
N PHE A 30 -2.85 1.18 -6.00
CA PHE A 30 -4.24 1.40 -5.62
C PHE A 30 -5.03 2.29 -6.60
N THR A 31 -4.35 3.22 -7.28
CA THR A 31 -5.01 4.12 -8.26
C THR A 31 -5.62 3.32 -9.41
N GLU A 32 -4.92 2.30 -9.91
CA GLU A 32 -5.37 1.48 -11.04
C GLU A 32 -6.16 0.24 -10.58
N ARG A 33 -5.81 -0.36 -9.44
CA ARG A 33 -6.36 -1.66 -9.02
C ARG A 33 -7.53 -1.59 -8.05
N LEU A 34 -7.70 -0.47 -7.34
CA LEU A 34 -8.77 -0.28 -6.34
C LEU A 34 -9.66 0.91 -6.70
N MET A 35 -9.05 2.06 -6.94
CA MET A 35 -9.73 3.33 -7.13
C MET A 35 -10.39 3.43 -8.51
N TRP A 36 -9.64 3.27 -9.60
CA TRP A 36 -10.18 3.37 -10.96
C TRP A 36 -11.33 2.38 -11.23
N PRO A 37 -11.26 1.09 -10.83
CA PRO A 37 -12.35 0.14 -10.98
C PRO A 37 -13.59 0.52 -10.14
N GLY A 38 -13.39 1.21 -9.02
CA GLY A 38 -14.46 1.68 -8.14
C GLY A 38 -15.21 2.92 -8.66
N PHE A 39 -14.65 3.65 -9.62
CA PHE A 39 -15.34 4.79 -10.23
C PHE A 39 -16.44 4.36 -11.21
N SER A 40 -17.55 5.08 -11.21
CA SER A 40 -18.59 4.96 -12.23
C SER A 40 -18.12 5.48 -13.60
N SER A 41 -18.88 5.20 -14.65
CA SER A 41 -18.64 5.76 -16.00
C SER A 41 -18.60 7.29 -15.96
N GLU A 42 -19.52 7.90 -15.22
CA GLU A 42 -19.68 9.35 -15.10
C GLU A 42 -18.50 9.96 -14.36
N GLN A 43 -18.08 9.36 -13.24
CA GLN A 43 -16.91 9.81 -12.47
C GLN A 43 -15.62 9.72 -13.29
N ARG A 44 -15.45 8.66 -14.08
CA ARG A 44 -14.30 8.54 -14.99
C ARG A 44 -14.35 9.59 -16.09
N ALA A 45 -15.51 9.84 -16.68
CA ALA A 45 -15.68 10.86 -17.71
C ALA A 45 -15.41 12.28 -17.18
N GLU A 46 -15.96 12.60 -16.00
CA GLU A 46 -15.73 13.86 -15.29
C GLU A 46 -14.25 14.08 -15.00
N LEU A 47 -13.58 13.09 -14.40
CA LEU A 47 -12.16 13.18 -14.10
C LEU A 47 -11.30 13.38 -15.36
N LEU A 48 -11.67 12.73 -16.48
CA LEU A 48 -10.94 12.86 -17.74
C LEU A 48 -11.14 14.22 -18.40
N ALA A 49 -12.35 14.79 -18.29
CA ALA A 49 -12.72 16.08 -18.87
C ALA A 49 -12.22 17.27 -18.03
N GLU A 50 -12.51 17.26 -16.73
CA GLU A 50 -12.27 18.38 -15.81
C GLU A 50 -10.92 18.27 -15.08
N GLY A 51 -10.27 17.11 -15.13
CA GLY A 51 -8.97 16.87 -14.49
C GLY A 51 -9.03 16.69 -12.97
N ARG A 52 -10.21 16.82 -12.36
CA ARG A 52 -10.45 16.75 -10.92
C ARG A 52 -11.79 16.08 -10.64
N LEU A 53 -11.85 15.28 -9.58
CA LEU A 53 -13.05 14.66 -9.04
C LEU A 53 -13.03 14.79 -7.52
N GLU A 54 -14.16 15.20 -6.93
CA GLU A 54 -14.33 15.30 -5.49
C GLU A 54 -15.23 14.19 -4.98
N LEU A 55 -14.73 13.39 -4.03
CA LEU A 55 -15.47 12.29 -3.43
C LEU A 55 -15.65 12.54 -1.92
N PRO A 56 -16.80 12.14 -1.33
CA PRO A 56 -16.97 12.16 0.11
C PRO A 56 -15.82 11.43 0.82
N SER A 57 -15.27 12.04 1.87
CA SER A 57 -14.21 11.44 2.68
C SER A 57 -14.82 10.74 3.90
N ALA A 58 -14.33 9.54 4.21
CA ALA A 58 -14.64 8.87 5.48
C ALA A 58 -13.81 9.42 6.66
N TYR A 59 -12.79 10.25 6.37
CA TYR A 59 -11.75 10.64 7.33
C TYR A 59 -11.73 12.13 7.66
N ALA A 60 -12.40 12.96 6.87
CA ALA A 60 -12.42 14.41 7.00
C ALA A 60 -13.79 14.96 6.57
N PRO A 61 -14.19 16.15 7.07
CA PRO A 61 -15.41 16.81 6.60
C PRO A 61 -15.27 17.31 5.15
N GLU A 62 -14.06 17.66 4.72
CA GLU A 62 -13.78 18.03 3.34
C GLU A 62 -13.73 16.80 2.42
N PRO A 63 -14.19 16.92 1.16
CA PRO A 63 -14.08 15.83 0.19
C PRO A 63 -12.62 15.51 -0.13
N THR A 64 -12.38 14.24 -0.46
CA THR A 64 -11.11 13.81 -1.05
C THR A 64 -11.07 14.26 -2.50
N VAL A 65 -10.00 14.96 -2.86
CA VAL A 65 -9.72 15.38 -4.22
C VAL A 65 -8.90 14.33 -4.93
N ILE A 66 -9.36 13.91 -6.10
CA ILE A 66 -8.67 12.98 -6.97
C ILE A 66 -8.39 13.72 -8.28
N THR A 67 -7.13 13.74 -8.71
CA THR A 67 -6.76 14.39 -9.97
C THR A 67 -6.50 13.37 -11.05
N ARG A 68 -6.75 13.76 -12.30
CA ARG A 68 -6.39 12.96 -13.48
C ARG A 68 -4.90 12.65 -13.49
N GLU A 69 -4.09 13.65 -13.14
CA GLU A 69 -2.63 13.51 -13.04
C GLU A 69 -2.22 12.39 -12.07
N MET A 70 -2.88 12.28 -10.91
CA MET A 70 -2.59 11.20 -9.95
C MET A 70 -2.89 9.81 -10.54
N ILE A 71 -4.01 9.66 -11.27
CA ILE A 71 -4.36 8.38 -11.89
C ILE A 71 -3.37 8.02 -13.00
N GLU A 72 -3.05 8.97 -13.88
CA GLU A 72 -2.10 8.76 -14.97
C GLU A 72 -0.68 8.51 -14.46
N ASP A 73 -0.25 9.20 -13.41
CA ASP A 73 1.03 8.95 -12.75
C ASP A 73 1.09 7.59 -12.07
N GLY A 74 -0.01 7.20 -11.42
CA GLY A 74 -0.12 5.87 -10.83
C GLY A 74 0.06 4.75 -11.86
N ARG A 75 -0.50 4.90 -13.07
CA ARG A 75 -0.30 3.93 -14.17
C ARG A 75 1.15 3.82 -14.65
N ARG A 76 1.94 4.90 -14.54
CA ARG A 76 3.38 4.88 -14.86
C ARG A 76 4.22 4.23 -13.76
N ASN A 77 3.66 4.07 -12.57
CA ASN A 77 4.36 3.61 -11.38
C ASN A 77 3.86 2.24 -10.86
N LEU A 78 3.22 1.44 -11.71
CA LEU A 78 2.75 0.12 -11.31
C LEU A 78 3.91 -0.80 -10.87
N VAL A 79 3.66 -1.60 -9.85
CA VAL A 79 4.64 -2.55 -9.27
C VAL A 79 4.14 -3.98 -9.23
N MET A 80 2.84 -4.23 -9.46
CA MET A 80 2.23 -5.56 -9.33
C MET A 80 2.08 -6.32 -10.66
N ASP A 81 2.52 -5.74 -11.79
CA ASP A 81 2.40 -6.36 -13.13
C ASP A 81 3.57 -7.28 -13.49
N ALA A 82 4.66 -7.23 -12.73
CA ALA A 82 5.86 -8.05 -12.94
C ALA A 82 6.51 -8.36 -11.59
N PRO A 83 7.38 -9.40 -11.52
CA PRO A 83 8.15 -9.66 -10.30
C PRO A 83 8.90 -8.42 -9.83
N PHE A 84 8.70 -8.04 -8.56
CA PHE A 84 9.28 -6.87 -7.95
C PHE A 84 10.66 -7.19 -7.37
N PRO A 85 11.74 -6.57 -7.88
CA PRO A 85 13.11 -6.93 -7.53
C PRO A 85 13.51 -6.30 -6.19
N PHE A 86 13.30 -7.06 -5.12
CA PHE A 86 13.74 -6.69 -3.77
C PHE A 86 14.18 -7.95 -3.04
N GLU A 87 15.42 -7.95 -2.55
CA GLU A 87 16.01 -9.13 -1.88
C GLU A 87 15.96 -9.03 -0.35
N GLY A 88 15.76 -7.83 0.20
CA GLY A 88 15.71 -7.58 1.62
C GLY A 88 14.49 -8.18 2.32
N ALA A 89 14.50 -8.16 3.65
CA ALA A 89 13.37 -8.66 4.45
C ALA A 89 12.14 -7.74 4.32
N VAL A 90 10.96 -8.34 4.19
CA VAL A 90 9.67 -7.63 4.12
C VAL A 90 8.75 -8.12 5.22
N ARG A 91 8.23 -7.19 6.01
CA ARG A 91 7.13 -7.42 6.96
C ARG A 91 5.93 -6.63 6.53
N ILE A 92 4.79 -7.28 6.44
CA ILE A 92 3.52 -6.66 6.10
C ILE A 92 2.58 -6.82 7.29
N LEU A 93 2.02 -5.73 7.80
CA LEU A 93 0.95 -5.75 8.80
C LEU A 93 -0.35 -5.31 8.11
N ALA A 94 -1.39 -6.15 8.16
CA ALA A 94 -2.66 -5.87 7.50
C ALA A 94 -3.86 -6.28 8.35
N GLY A 95 -4.88 -5.41 8.37
CA GLY A 95 -6.18 -5.70 8.96
C GLY A 95 -7.01 -6.59 8.06
N ALA A 96 -7.68 -7.61 8.61
CA ALA A 96 -8.62 -8.43 7.84
C ALA A 96 -10.00 -7.77 7.69
N ALA A 97 -10.30 -6.75 8.50
CA ALA A 97 -11.51 -5.93 8.44
C ALA A 97 -11.24 -4.55 7.82
N ASP A 98 -10.17 -4.41 7.03
CA ASP A 98 -9.81 -3.18 6.32
C ASP A 98 -10.80 -2.91 5.15
N PRO A 99 -11.62 -1.83 5.22
CA PRO A 99 -12.57 -1.51 4.17
C PRO A 99 -11.93 -0.81 2.96
N ASP A 100 -10.73 -0.25 3.11
CA ASP A 100 -10.09 0.59 2.09
C ASP A 100 -9.10 -0.21 1.24
N VAL A 101 -8.31 -1.06 1.88
CA VAL A 101 -7.35 -1.96 1.24
C VAL A 101 -7.71 -3.39 1.62
N PRO A 102 -8.59 -4.06 0.84
CA PRO A 102 -9.02 -5.41 1.14
C PRO A 102 -7.85 -6.36 1.32
N LEU A 103 -7.92 -7.27 2.29
CA LEU A 103 -6.84 -8.22 2.56
C LEU A 103 -6.40 -9.01 1.31
N LYS A 104 -7.33 -9.32 0.40
CA LYS A 104 -7.02 -9.96 -0.90
C LYS A 104 -6.02 -9.16 -1.75
N HIS A 105 -6.06 -7.83 -1.67
CA HIS A 105 -5.15 -6.94 -2.39
C HIS A 105 -3.74 -7.04 -1.81
N VAL A 106 -3.63 -7.07 -0.48
CA VAL A 106 -2.35 -7.27 0.21
C VAL A 106 -1.77 -8.67 -0.08
N LEU A 107 -2.61 -9.70 -0.09
CA LEU A 107 -2.21 -11.07 -0.43
C LEU A 107 -1.69 -11.17 -1.88
N ALA A 108 -2.29 -10.42 -2.81
CA ALA A 108 -1.84 -10.37 -4.21
C ALA A 108 -0.45 -9.76 -4.39
N LEU A 109 0.06 -8.99 -3.42
CA LEU A 109 1.43 -8.45 -3.43
C LEU A 109 2.47 -9.53 -3.08
N LEU A 110 2.13 -10.54 -2.29
CA LEU A 110 3.09 -11.54 -1.84
C LEU A 110 3.82 -12.28 -2.98
N PRO A 111 3.14 -12.84 -4.00
CA PRO A 111 3.83 -13.53 -5.10
C PRO A 111 4.57 -12.58 -6.05
N VAL A 112 4.30 -11.27 -5.96
CA VAL A 112 4.99 -10.25 -6.75
C VAL A 112 6.40 -10.00 -6.18
N LEU A 113 6.57 -10.05 -4.86
CA LEU A 113 7.86 -9.78 -4.20
C LEU A 113 8.85 -10.93 -4.44
N GLN A 114 10.02 -10.63 -5.01
CA GLN A 114 11.08 -11.64 -5.22
C GLN A 114 11.88 -12.00 -3.95
N SER A 115 11.66 -11.27 -2.85
CA SER A 115 12.34 -11.53 -1.59
C SER A 115 12.03 -12.93 -1.08
N LYS A 116 13.06 -13.60 -0.54
CA LYS A 116 12.91 -14.91 0.12
C LYS A 116 12.44 -14.79 1.57
N ASP A 117 12.39 -13.58 2.13
CA ASP A 117 12.02 -13.29 3.50
C ASP A 117 10.84 -12.31 3.55
N VAL A 118 9.66 -12.79 3.21
CA VAL A 118 8.40 -12.04 3.26
C VAL A 118 7.48 -12.66 4.29
N MET A 119 6.97 -11.85 5.22
CA MET A 119 5.97 -12.28 6.20
C MET A 119 4.77 -11.34 6.22
N LEU A 120 3.58 -11.92 6.16
CA LEU A 120 2.31 -11.22 6.37
C LEU A 120 1.78 -11.50 7.77
N HIS A 121 1.65 -10.45 8.55
CA HIS A 121 1.00 -10.42 9.85
C HIS A 121 -0.43 -9.91 9.68
N ARG A 122 -1.39 -10.85 9.73
CA ARG A 122 -2.82 -10.54 9.63
C ARG A 122 -3.39 -10.27 11.02
N VAL A 123 -4.06 -9.13 11.20
CA VAL A 123 -4.84 -8.80 12.39
C VAL A 123 -6.32 -9.09 12.08
N PRO A 124 -6.93 -10.16 12.65
CA PRO A 124 -8.27 -10.62 12.24
C PRO A 124 -9.38 -9.57 12.35
N ASP A 125 -9.29 -8.67 13.32
CA ASP A 125 -10.25 -7.59 13.58
C ASP A 125 -9.67 -6.21 13.29
N GLY A 126 -8.49 -6.14 12.66
CA GLY A 126 -7.82 -4.89 12.35
C GLY A 126 -8.50 -4.16 11.19
N ASP A 127 -8.67 -2.85 11.35
CA ASP A 127 -9.14 -1.93 10.31
C ASP A 127 -7.99 -1.42 9.43
N HIS A 128 -8.24 -0.39 8.62
CA HIS A 128 -7.21 0.23 7.77
C HIS A 128 -6.09 0.93 8.55
N ARG A 129 -6.43 1.48 9.73
CA ARG A 129 -5.53 2.37 10.48
C ARG A 129 -4.51 1.60 11.29
N LEU A 130 -4.89 0.42 11.81
CA LEU A 130 -4.03 -0.43 12.64
C LEU A 130 -3.32 0.37 13.73
N SER A 131 -4.07 1.21 14.44
CA SER A 131 -3.54 2.18 15.40
C SER A 131 -3.99 1.94 16.83
N ARG A 132 -4.66 0.81 17.12
CA ARG A 132 -5.01 0.44 18.51
C ARG A 132 -3.72 0.08 19.26
N PRO A 133 -3.70 0.16 20.60
CA PRO A 133 -2.49 -0.13 21.37
C PRO A 133 -1.84 -1.49 21.03
N GLN A 134 -2.62 -2.52 20.74
CA GLN A 134 -2.12 -3.84 20.31
C GLN A 134 -1.50 -3.83 18.91
N ASP A 135 -2.08 -3.08 17.97
CA ASP A 135 -1.57 -2.98 16.60
C ASP A 135 -0.22 -2.24 16.60
N LEU A 136 -0.12 -1.17 17.39
CA LEU A 136 1.13 -0.41 17.57
C LEU A 136 2.23 -1.25 18.25
N ARG A 137 1.88 -2.06 19.25
CA ARG A 137 2.84 -3.01 19.85
C ARG A 137 3.35 -4.01 18.83
N GLN A 138 2.48 -4.55 18.00
CA GLN A 138 2.87 -5.46 16.93
C GLN A 138 3.78 -4.77 15.91
N LEU A 139 3.45 -3.54 15.51
CA LEU A 139 4.28 -2.74 14.61
C LEU A 139 5.70 -2.53 15.16
N LEU A 140 5.82 -2.13 16.43
CA LEU A 140 7.12 -1.94 17.09
C LEU A 140 7.92 -3.23 17.23
N ALA A 141 7.25 -4.35 17.47
CA ALA A 141 7.89 -5.66 17.51
C ALA A 141 8.48 -6.04 16.14
N LEU A 142 7.74 -5.84 15.05
CA LEU A 142 8.22 -6.10 13.68
C LEU A 142 9.38 -5.17 13.30
N ALA A 143 9.30 -3.89 13.65
CA ALA A 143 10.40 -2.95 13.44
C ALA A 143 11.66 -3.36 14.21
N SER A 144 11.50 -3.82 15.45
CA SER A 144 12.62 -4.31 16.28
C SER A 144 13.24 -5.58 15.71
N GLU A 145 12.41 -6.52 15.22
CA GLU A 145 12.87 -7.73 14.54
C GLU A 145 13.73 -7.39 13.32
N LEU A 146 13.23 -6.53 12.43
CA LEU A 146 13.97 -6.11 11.24
C LEU A 146 15.29 -5.41 11.61
N ARG A 147 15.27 -4.52 12.61
CA ARG A 147 16.48 -3.85 13.09
C ARG A 147 17.53 -4.86 13.57
N LEU A 148 17.13 -5.88 14.31
CA LEU A 148 18.04 -6.91 14.81
C LEU A 148 18.61 -7.76 13.66
N ARG A 149 17.81 -8.11 12.66
CA ARG A 149 18.29 -8.84 11.47
C ARG A 149 19.34 -8.07 10.69
N LEU A 150 19.21 -6.75 10.60
CA LEU A 150 20.17 -5.89 9.89
C LEU A 150 21.47 -5.64 10.66
N ALA A 151 21.52 -5.98 11.95
CA ALA A 151 22.70 -5.80 12.80
C ALA A 151 23.61 -7.04 12.84
N CYS A 152 23.16 -8.17 12.31
CA CYS A 152 23.88 -9.44 12.22
C CYS A 152 24.41 -9.66 10.80
#